data_AF-A0ABC8A6Q5-F1
#
_entry.id   AF-A0ABC8A6Q5-F1
#
_cell.length_a   1.000
_cell.length_b   1.000
_cell.length_c   1.000
_cell.angle_alpha   90.00
_cell.angle_beta   90.00
_cell.angle_gamma   90.00
#
_symmetry.space_group_name_H-M   'P 1'
#
loop_
_entity.id
_entity.type
_entity.pdbx_description
1 polymer ?
#
loop_
_entity_poly.entity_id
_entity_poly.type
_entity_poly.pdbx_seq_one_letter_code
_entity_poly.pdbx_strand_id
1 'polypeptide(L)'
;MCNRNLIVRIIKDMACYGKSFKVFAIESKEEADIFIDYVDADQPNRDDYLYTNDEEFEEVMTYYKEGIRKLEGREYECMSLLQLLEQVEK
;
A
#
# COMPACT_ATOMS: atom_id res chain seq x y z
N MET A 1 -1.82 17.86 -9.09
CA MET A 1 -0.78 17.31 -10.00
C MET A 1 -0.84 15.80 -9.91
N CYS A 2 -1.20 15.07 -10.97
CA CYS A 2 -1.26 13.60 -10.90
C CYS A 2 0.12 13.01 -10.61
N ASN A 3 0.24 12.27 -9.51
CA ASN A 3 1.48 11.62 -9.10
C ASN A 3 1.69 10.36 -9.97
N ARG A 4 2.19 10.55 -11.20
CA ARG A 4 2.34 9.47 -12.21
C ARG A 4 3.12 8.26 -11.69
N ASN A 5 4.09 8.49 -10.81
CA ASN A 5 4.86 7.40 -10.19
C ASN A 5 3.99 6.56 -9.26
N LEU A 6 3.09 7.19 -8.50
CA LEU A 6 2.14 6.50 -7.63
C LEU A 6 1.15 5.67 -8.46
N ILE A 7 0.59 6.25 -9.52
CA ILE A 7 -0.33 5.55 -10.44
C ILE A 7 0.33 4.30 -11.03
N VAL A 8 1.57 4.40 -11.52
CA VAL A 8 2.29 3.26 -12.08
C VAL A 8 2.53 2.18 -11.04
N ARG A 9 2.81 2.55 -9.78
CA ARG A 9 2.98 1.58 -8.68
C ARG A 9 1.66 0.88 -8.36
N ILE A 10 0.57 1.63 -8.24
CA ILE A 10 -0.78 1.10 -8.00
C ILE A 10 -1.16 0.08 -9.08
N ILE A 11 -0.96 0.42 -10.37
CA ILE A 11 -1.29 -0.48 -11.48
C ILE A 11 -0.47 -1.77 -11.43
N LYS A 12 0.83 -1.68 -11.09
CA LYS A 12 1.68 -2.87 -10.93
C LYS A 12 1.20 -3.74 -9.77
N ASP A 13 0.91 -3.15 -8.62
CA ASP A 13 0.46 -3.88 -7.44
C ASP A 13 -0.93 -4.48 -7.66
N MET A 14 -1.82 -3.80 -8.40
CA MET A 14 -3.11 -4.35 -8.83
C MET A 14 -2.94 -5.57 -9.74
N ALA A 15 -1.89 -5.63 -10.57
CA ALA A 15 -1.61 -6.78 -11.41
C ALA A 15 -1.06 -7.97 -10.59
N CYS A 16 -0.34 -7.70 -9.50
CA CYS A 16 0.20 -8.73 -8.61
C CYS A 16 -0.84 -9.25 -7.60
N TYR A 17 -1.54 -8.35 -6.90
CA TYR A 17 -2.40 -8.68 -5.75
C TYR A 17 -3.89 -8.60 -6.07
N GLY A 18 -4.25 -7.98 -7.19
CA GLY A 18 -5.63 -7.77 -7.60
C GLY A 18 -6.20 -6.42 -7.18
N LYS A 19 -7.27 -6.01 -7.86
CA LYS A 19 -7.90 -4.68 -7.72
C LYS A 19 -8.52 -4.43 -6.34
N SER A 20 -8.94 -5.50 -5.67
CA SER A 20 -9.60 -5.45 -4.36
C SER A 20 -8.64 -5.46 -3.18
N PHE A 21 -7.33 -5.57 -3.43
CA PHE A 21 -6.31 -5.57 -2.38
C PHE A 21 -6.38 -4.30 -1.53
N LYS A 22 -6.31 -4.47 -0.20
CA LYS A 22 -6.51 -3.38 0.76
C LYS A 22 -5.19 -2.71 1.11
N VAL A 23 -5.22 -1.38 1.11
CA VAL A 23 -4.07 -0.54 1.42
C VAL A 23 -4.47 0.60 2.34
N PHE A 24 -3.50 1.08 3.12
CA PHE A 24 -3.59 2.36 3.82
C PHE A 24 -3.00 3.43 2.92
N ALA A 25 -3.88 4.24 2.32
CA ALA A 25 -3.49 5.38 1.50
C ALA A 25 -3.14 6.57 2.39
N ILE A 26 -1.95 7.12 2.21
CA ILE A 26 -1.38 8.18 3.05
C ILE A 26 -1.70 9.52 2.42
N GLU A 27 -2.38 10.38 3.18
CA GLU A 27 -2.74 11.72 2.75
C GLU A 27 -1.57 12.71 2.87
N SER A 28 -1.60 13.74 2.02
CA SER A 28 -0.67 14.87 2.09
C SER A 28 -0.95 15.68 3.35
N LYS A 29 0.12 16.11 4.02
CA LYS A 29 0.01 17.06 5.14
C LYS A 29 -0.36 18.48 4.68
N GLU A 30 -0.14 18.79 3.40
CA GLU A 30 -0.30 20.15 2.86
C GLU A 30 -1.64 20.33 2.13
N GLU A 31 -2.17 19.25 1.54
CA GLU A 31 -3.38 19.28 0.73
C GLU A 31 -4.30 18.12 1.14
N ALA A 32 -5.45 18.44 1.72
CA ALA A 32 -6.47 17.44 2.04
C ALA A 32 -6.93 16.71 0.76
N ASP A 33 -7.34 15.44 0.89
CA ASP A 33 -7.80 14.59 -0.20
C ASP A 33 -6.75 14.26 -1.29
N ILE A 34 -5.47 14.60 -1.08
CA ILE A 34 -4.37 14.21 -1.97
C ILE A 34 -3.58 13.07 -1.35
N PHE A 35 -3.62 11.90 -1.97
CA PHE A 35 -2.82 10.75 -1.58
C PHE A 35 -1.42 10.80 -2.20
N ILE A 36 -0.40 10.69 -1.34
CA ILE A 36 1.01 10.80 -1.74
C ILE A 36 1.73 9.46 -1.78
N ASP A 37 1.26 8.49 -1.00
CA ASP A 37 1.82 7.14 -0.91
C ASP A 37 0.75 6.17 -0.38
N TYR A 38 1.06 4.89 -0.33
CA TYR A 38 0.26 3.88 0.36
C TYR A 38 1.15 2.77 0.90
N VAL A 39 0.62 1.99 1.85
CA VAL A 39 1.24 0.77 2.36
C VAL A 39 0.21 -0.35 2.45
N ASP A 40 0.66 -1.60 2.46
CA ASP A 40 -0.21 -2.75 2.54
C ASP A 40 -0.98 -2.75 3.86
N ALA A 41 -2.30 -2.97 3.80
CA ALA A 41 -3.14 -3.02 4.99
C ALA A 41 -3.22 -4.44 5.59
N ASP A 42 -3.04 -5.46 4.74
CA ASP A 42 -3.13 -6.84 5.15
C ASP A 42 -1.77 -7.34 5.64
N GLN A 43 -1.74 -7.82 6.88
CA GLN A 43 -0.54 -8.40 7.47
C GLN A 43 -0.15 -9.69 6.72
N PRO A 44 1.12 -9.86 6.32
CA PRO A 44 1.59 -11.10 5.73
C PRO A 44 1.36 -12.30 6.67
N ASN A 45 0.65 -13.33 6.20
CA ASN A 45 0.41 -14.55 6.96
C ASN A 45 1.33 -15.67 6.48
N ARG A 46 2.09 -16.30 7.38
CA ARG A 46 3.05 -17.36 7.03
C ARG A 46 2.41 -18.54 6.29
N ASP A 47 1.14 -18.82 6.54
CA ASP A 47 0.41 -19.90 5.84
C ASP A 47 0.23 -19.60 4.34
N ASP A 48 0.16 -18.33 3.93
CA ASP A 48 0.08 -17.95 2.51
C ASP A 48 1.45 -18.02 1.81
N TYR A 49 2.52 -18.13 2.60
CA TYR A 49 3.92 -18.13 2.19
C TYR A 49 4.58 -19.52 2.34
N LEU A 50 3.77 -20.58 2.20
CA LEU A 50 4.14 -22.00 2.33
C LEU A 50 5.36 -22.45 1.50
N TYR A 51 5.78 -21.68 0.49
CA TYR A 51 6.89 -22.01 -0.41
C TYR A 51 8.11 -21.08 -0.30
N THR A 52 8.07 -20.06 0.54
CA THR A 52 9.20 -19.16 0.83
C THR A 52 9.96 -19.64 2.06
N ASN A 53 11.27 -19.38 2.08
CA ASN A 53 12.08 -19.71 3.25
C ASN A 53 11.82 -18.69 4.40
N ASP A 54 12.27 -19.01 5.62
CA ASP A 54 12.01 -18.18 6.79
C ASP A 54 12.65 -16.78 6.67
N GLU A 55 13.78 -16.65 5.98
CA GLU A 55 14.47 -15.38 5.76
C GLU A 55 13.68 -14.46 4.81
N GLU A 56 13.16 -14.98 3.70
CA GLU A 56 12.28 -14.28 2.77
C GLU A 56 10.99 -13.82 3.46
N PHE A 57 10.41 -14.65 4.33
CA PHE A 57 9.24 -14.27 5.09
C PHE A 57 9.54 -13.16 6.11
N GLU A 58 10.70 -13.22 6.77
CA GLU A 58 11.16 -12.15 7.66
C GLU A 58 11.39 -10.83 6.93
N GLU A 59 11.90 -10.84 5.70
CA GLU A 59 12.02 -9.66 4.85
C GLU A 59 10.65 -9.04 4.54
N VAL A 60 9.68 -9.84 4.10
CA VAL A 60 8.31 -9.38 3.82
C VAL A 60 7.65 -8.81 5.07
N MET A 61 7.80 -9.50 6.21
CA MET A 61 7.28 -9.03 7.50
C MET A 61 7.96 -7.73 7.95
N THR A 62 9.26 -7.57 7.68
CA THR A 62 10.00 -6.34 7.98
C THR A 62 9.51 -5.19 7.11
N TYR A 63 9.34 -5.42 5.80
CA TYR A 63 8.78 -4.45 4.87
C TYR A 63 7.39 -3.97 5.32
N TYR A 64 6.51 -4.90 5.69
CA TYR A 64 5.20 -4.57 6.24
C TYR A 64 5.31 -3.71 7.50
N LYS A 65 6.12 -4.09 8.48
CA LYS A 65 6.32 -3.32 9.73
C LYS A 65 6.86 -1.93 9.46
N GLU A 66 7.80 -1.78 8.54
CA GLU A 66 8.31 -0.46 8.14
C GLU A 66 7.24 0.37 7.45
N GLY A 67 6.41 -0.25 6.60
CA GLY A 67 5.23 0.38 6.01
C GLY A 67 4.27 0.91 7.06
N ILE A 68 3.88 0.08 8.04
CA ILE A 68 3.00 0.49 9.14
C ILE A 68 3.62 1.62 9.97
N ARG A 69 4.93 1.59 10.24
CA ARG A 69 5.62 2.70 10.92
C ARG A 69 5.52 4.03 10.18
N LYS A 70 5.42 4.03 8.84
CA LYS A 70 5.22 5.27 8.07
C LYS A 70 3.86 5.94 8.33
N LEU A 71 2.89 5.18 8.84
CA LEU A 71 1.56 5.68 9.20
C LEU A 71 1.56 6.47 10.52
N GLU A 72 2.56 6.27 11.38
CA GLU A 72 2.64 6.97 12.67
C GLU A 72 2.72 8.49 12.46
N GLY A 73 1.73 9.22 12.98
CA GLY A 73 1.68 10.69 12.87
C GLY A 73 1.36 11.21 11.46
N ARG A 74 0.69 10.39 10.64
CA ARG A 74 0.11 10.77 9.35
C ARG A 74 -1.38 10.47 9.31
N GLU A 75 -2.11 11.24 8.52
CA GLU A 75 -3.48 10.91 8.14
C GLU A 75 -3.44 9.86 7.03
N TYR A 76 -4.28 8.84 7.16
CA TYR A 76 -4.40 7.76 6.20
C TYR A 76 -5.80 7.18 6.18
N GLU A 77 -6.19 6.64 5.02
CA GLU A 77 -7.49 5.99 4.83
C GLU A 77 -7.31 4.55 4.34
N CYS A 78 -8.12 3.62 4.84
CA CYS A 78 -8.15 2.24 4.37
C CYS A 78 -9.08 2.10 3.16
N MET A 79 -8.52 1.73 2.01
CA MET A 79 -9.28 1.54 0.77
C MET A 79 -8.68 0.45 -0.11
N SER A 80 -9.36 0.09 -1.20
CA SER A 80 -8.75 -0.81 -2.19
C SER A 80 -7.80 -0.07 -3.14
N LEU A 81 -6.87 -0.80 -3.77
CA LEU A 81 -6.02 -0.24 -4.83
C LEU A 81 -6.83 0.41 -5.96
N LEU A 82 -7.99 -0.18 -6.32
CA LEU A 82 -8.88 0.43 -7.32
C LEU A 82 -9.43 1.78 -6.84
N GLN A 83 -9.92 1.85 -5.60
CA GLN A 83 -10.43 3.10 -5.03
C GLN A 83 -9.33 4.16 -4.99
N LEU A 84 -8.12 3.77 -4.58
CA LEU A 84 -6.97 4.67 -4.55
C LEU A 84 -6.62 5.20 -5.94
N LEU A 85 -6.60 4.34 -6.96
CA LEU A 85 -6.35 4.75 -8.34
C LEU A 85 -7.39 5.80 -8.81
N GLU A 86 -8.67 5.52 -8.56
CA GLU A 86 -9.77 6.44 -8.90
C GLU A 86 -9.67 7.79 -8.17
N GLN A 87 -9.03 7.86 -7.00
CA GLN A 87 -8.78 9.11 -6.29
C GLN A 87 -7.58 9.87 -6.87
N VAL A 88 -6.49 9.17 -7.18
CA VAL A 88 -5.23 9.78 -7.66
C VAL A 88 -5.31 10.23 -9.13
N GLU A 89 -6.21 9.64 -9.92
CA GLU A 89 -6.46 10.04 -11.32
C GLU A 89 -7.39 11.27 -11.47
N LYS A 90 -8.08 11.70 -10.41
CA LYS A 90 -8.94 12.89 -10.43
C LYS A 90 -8.13 14.19 -10.50
#